data_AF-A0A4Y9UWD6-F1
#
_entry.id   AF-A0A4Y9UWD6-F1
#
_cell.length_a   1.000
_cell.length_b   1.000
_cell.length_c   1.000
_cell.angle_alpha   90.00
_cell.angle_beta   90.00
_cell.angle_gamma   90.00
#
_symmetry.space_group_name_H-M   'P 1'
#
loop_
_entity.id
_entity.type
_entity.pdbx_description
1 polymer ?
#
loop_
_entity_poly.entity_id
_entity_poly.type
_entity_poly.pdbx_seq_one_letter_code
_entity_poly.pdbx_strand_id
1 'polypeptide(L)'
;MTEPAYVAVDWGTSSFRLWLIDRAGKVLAERRSDEGMLAAAKAGFAGVLQSHLTAVEAPAQLPVLVCGMAGAKTGWVEAGYVDTPAPLSAVLKQAALVPGETRDIRILPGIAQRDTRAPDVMRGEETQLLGALGLGAPGEALVCMPGTHSKWVRVKDGTVVHFSTFMTGELFSVVSRETILSLAVAGADDAEDVASFKAAVKAAYEAPAFAANLLFTARSRQLLFGGTPAAARETLSGTLIGVELAAGLSGTVPKAGITLIASGRLAMLYRLAFDALSVTVQPIDADEAVRRGLSMAAAAIWTK
;
A
#
# COMPACT_ATOMS: atom_id res chain seq x y z
N MET A 1 -2.28 16.76 -30.87
CA MET A 1 -3.00 16.05 -29.79
C MET A 1 -2.12 14.90 -29.35
N THR A 2 -1.91 14.72 -28.04
CA THR A 2 -1.11 13.60 -27.51
C THR A 2 -1.92 12.32 -27.61
N GLU A 3 -1.40 11.33 -28.33
CA GLU A 3 -2.07 10.04 -28.58
C GLU A 3 -1.92 9.11 -27.37
N PRO A 4 -3.02 8.49 -26.87
CA PRO A 4 -2.94 7.48 -25.83
C PRO A 4 -2.07 6.29 -26.23
N ALA A 5 -1.27 5.77 -25.31
CA ALA A 5 -0.36 4.65 -25.53
C ALA A 5 -0.76 3.38 -24.76
N TYR A 6 -1.21 3.52 -23.52
CA TYR A 6 -1.68 2.42 -22.68
C TYR A 6 -2.57 2.93 -21.54
N VAL A 7 -3.22 1.99 -20.86
CA VAL A 7 -3.95 2.25 -19.61
C VAL A 7 -3.24 1.57 -18.46
N ALA A 8 -3.00 2.31 -17.38
CA ALA A 8 -2.44 1.80 -16.14
C ALA A 8 -3.55 1.68 -15.10
N VAL A 9 -3.65 0.53 -14.44
CA VAL A 9 -4.66 0.24 -13.41
C VAL A 9 -3.99 -0.24 -12.15
N ASP A 10 -4.35 0.37 -11.04
CA ASP A 10 -4.03 -0.15 -9.71
C ASP A 10 -5.33 -0.58 -9.03
N TRP A 11 -5.49 -1.90 -8.90
CA TRP A 11 -6.72 -2.52 -8.44
C TRP A 11 -6.54 -3.10 -7.05
N GLY A 12 -6.83 -2.30 -6.02
CA GLY A 12 -6.73 -2.70 -4.62
C GLY A 12 -7.89 -3.60 -4.17
N THR A 13 -7.84 -4.03 -2.91
CA THR A 13 -8.92 -4.83 -2.30
C THR A 13 -10.26 -4.10 -2.28
N SER A 14 -10.22 -2.80 -1.95
CA SER A 14 -11.39 -1.94 -1.73
C SER A 14 -11.39 -0.67 -2.60
N SER A 15 -10.42 -0.50 -3.49
CA SER A 15 -10.29 0.69 -4.33
C SER A 15 -9.85 0.32 -5.74
N PHE A 16 -10.22 1.19 -6.69
CA PHE A 16 -9.83 1.12 -8.09
C PHE A 16 -9.28 2.46 -8.55
N ARG A 17 -8.14 2.44 -9.24
CA ARG A 17 -7.53 3.62 -9.87
C ARG A 17 -7.14 3.28 -11.30
N LEU A 18 -7.45 4.16 -12.23
CA LEU A 18 -7.11 4.03 -13.64
C LEU A 18 -6.54 5.33 -14.20
N TRP A 19 -5.49 5.22 -14.99
CA TRP A 19 -4.88 6.32 -15.73
C TRP A 19 -4.76 5.97 -17.21
N LEU A 20 -5.25 6.87 -18.07
CA LEU A 20 -4.98 6.84 -19.51
C LEU A 20 -3.66 7.60 -19.76
N ILE A 21 -2.66 6.95 -20.36
CA ILE A 21 -1.29 7.47 -20.43
C ILE A 21 -0.81 7.54 -21.88
N ASP A 22 -0.12 8.62 -22.25
CA ASP A 22 0.54 8.77 -23.56
C ASP A 22 1.95 8.16 -23.61
N ARG A 23 2.60 8.18 -24.77
CA ARG A 23 3.95 7.61 -24.95
C ARG A 23 5.03 8.31 -24.13
N ALA A 24 4.81 9.57 -23.71
CA ALA A 24 5.74 10.32 -22.89
C ALA A 24 5.51 10.08 -21.38
N GLY A 25 4.55 9.24 -21.01
CA GLY A 25 4.18 8.97 -19.61
C GLY A 25 3.25 10.02 -19.02
N LYS A 26 2.69 10.93 -19.83
CA LYS A 26 1.75 11.95 -19.36
C LYS A 26 0.37 11.33 -19.14
N VAL A 27 -0.24 11.62 -18.01
CA VAL A 27 -1.63 11.27 -17.72
C VAL A 27 -2.57 12.16 -18.55
N LEU A 28 -3.37 11.52 -19.40
CA LEU A 28 -4.39 12.16 -20.25
C LEU A 28 -5.75 12.20 -19.57
N ALA A 29 -6.09 11.17 -18.79
CA ALA A 29 -7.32 11.06 -18.02
C ALA A 29 -7.12 10.16 -16.80
N GLU A 30 -7.95 10.34 -15.78
CA GLU A 30 -7.90 9.58 -14.52
C GLU A 30 -9.32 9.22 -14.05
N ARG A 31 -9.46 8.02 -13.47
CA ARG A 31 -10.67 7.57 -12.76
C ARG A 31 -10.29 6.95 -11.43
N ARG A 32 -11.15 7.14 -10.44
CA ARG A 32 -11.11 6.47 -9.15
C ARG A 32 -12.51 6.00 -8.76
N SER A 33 -12.60 4.88 -8.06
CA SER A 33 -13.82 4.41 -7.41
C SER A 33 -13.51 3.46 -6.26
N ASP A 34 -14.54 3.10 -5.50
CA ASP A 34 -14.48 2.08 -4.43
C ASP A 34 -14.73 0.65 -4.97
N GLU A 35 -14.61 0.46 -6.28
CA GLU A 35 -14.85 -0.82 -6.97
C GLU A 35 -13.61 -1.73 -6.94
N GLY A 36 -13.05 -1.93 -5.74
CA GLY A 36 -11.93 -2.84 -5.53
C GLY A 36 -12.25 -4.30 -5.84
N MET A 37 -11.27 -5.19 -5.65
CA MET A 37 -11.38 -6.64 -5.92
C MET A 37 -12.70 -7.25 -5.39
N LEU A 38 -13.12 -6.90 -4.16
CA LEU A 38 -14.33 -7.47 -3.56
C LEU A 38 -15.63 -7.06 -4.27
N ALA A 39 -15.70 -5.81 -4.75
CA ALA A 39 -16.83 -5.32 -5.52
C ALA A 39 -16.81 -5.88 -6.94
N ALA A 40 -15.62 -5.86 -7.58
CA ALA A 40 -15.42 -6.38 -8.92
C ALA A 40 -15.66 -7.90 -9.03
N ALA A 41 -15.35 -8.68 -7.99
CA ALA A 41 -15.68 -10.11 -7.94
C ALA A 41 -17.18 -10.39 -8.00
N LYS A 42 -18.03 -9.46 -7.53
CA LYS A 42 -19.49 -9.57 -7.60
C LYS A 42 -20.06 -9.01 -8.91
N ALA A 43 -19.52 -7.89 -9.38
CA ALA A 43 -20.02 -7.18 -10.57
C ALA A 43 -19.43 -7.70 -11.90
N GLY A 44 -18.30 -8.40 -11.85
CA GLY A 44 -17.50 -8.83 -12.99
C GLY A 44 -16.39 -7.83 -13.33
N PHE A 45 -15.13 -8.28 -13.22
CA PHE A 45 -13.95 -7.44 -13.46
C PHE A 45 -13.93 -6.80 -14.86
N ALA A 46 -14.20 -7.59 -15.91
CA ALA A 46 -14.21 -7.08 -17.29
C ALA A 46 -15.22 -5.93 -17.48
N GLY A 47 -16.42 -6.06 -16.91
CA GLY A 47 -17.46 -5.04 -16.97
C GLY A 47 -17.07 -3.76 -16.23
N VAL A 48 -16.53 -3.90 -15.01
CA VAL A 48 -16.03 -2.75 -14.23
C VAL A 48 -14.95 -2.01 -15.01
N LEU A 49 -13.91 -2.71 -15.48
CA LEU A 49 -12.83 -2.09 -16.26
C LEU A 49 -13.37 -1.41 -17.52
N GLN A 50 -14.23 -2.09 -18.29
CA GLN A 50 -14.80 -1.54 -19.52
C GLN A 50 -15.62 -0.27 -19.27
N SER A 51 -16.32 -0.17 -18.14
CA SER A 51 -17.06 1.05 -17.77
C SER A 51 -16.13 2.25 -17.58
N HIS A 52 -14.99 2.06 -16.91
CA HIS A 52 -14.00 3.11 -16.71
C HIS A 52 -13.26 3.46 -18.01
N LEU A 53 -12.95 2.48 -18.84
CA LEU A 53 -12.34 2.68 -20.17
C LEU A 53 -13.25 3.53 -21.07
N THR A 54 -14.56 3.23 -21.10
CA THR A 54 -15.54 4.03 -21.84
C THR A 54 -15.61 5.45 -21.30
N ALA A 55 -15.61 5.63 -19.98
CA ALA A 55 -15.72 6.95 -19.35
C ALA A 55 -14.51 7.88 -19.63
N VAL A 56 -13.35 7.31 -19.96
CA VAL A 56 -12.16 8.09 -20.39
C VAL A 56 -11.93 8.04 -21.90
N GLU A 57 -12.91 7.54 -22.66
CA GLU A 57 -12.86 7.43 -24.11
C GLU A 57 -11.61 6.67 -24.61
N ALA A 58 -11.17 5.66 -23.86
CA ALA A 58 -9.99 4.87 -24.22
C ALA A 58 -10.21 4.12 -25.54
N PRO A 59 -9.28 4.20 -26.52
CA PRO A 59 -9.37 3.44 -27.76
C PRO A 59 -9.56 1.94 -27.53
N ALA A 60 -10.35 1.29 -28.39
CA ALA A 60 -10.79 -0.09 -28.19
C ALA A 60 -9.63 -1.10 -28.08
N GLN A 61 -8.52 -0.86 -28.80
CA GLN A 61 -7.35 -1.74 -28.84
C GLN A 61 -6.22 -1.30 -27.91
N LEU A 62 -6.43 -0.26 -27.10
CA LEU A 62 -5.39 0.25 -26.22
C LEU A 62 -5.09 -0.79 -25.13
N PRO A 63 -3.82 -1.18 -24.94
CA PRO A 63 -3.46 -2.21 -23.98
C PRO A 63 -3.61 -1.71 -22.53
N VAL A 64 -3.87 -2.63 -21.61
CA VAL A 64 -4.15 -2.33 -20.20
C VAL A 64 -3.18 -3.11 -19.32
N LEU A 65 -2.47 -2.41 -18.43
CA LEU A 65 -1.60 -3.02 -17.44
C LEU A 65 -2.20 -2.81 -16.05
N VAL A 66 -2.31 -3.91 -15.31
CA VAL A 66 -2.93 -3.95 -13.98
C VAL A 66 -1.89 -4.40 -12.95
N CYS A 67 -1.84 -3.74 -11.80
CA CYS A 67 -1.21 -4.26 -10.59
C CYS A 67 -2.24 -4.47 -9.47
N GLY A 68 -1.82 -5.15 -8.40
CA GLY A 68 -2.63 -5.33 -7.21
C GLY A 68 -3.53 -6.57 -7.23
N MET A 69 -4.61 -6.49 -6.46
CA MET A 69 -5.45 -7.61 -6.06
C MET A 69 -6.30 -8.22 -7.17
N ALA A 70 -6.41 -7.58 -8.34
CA ALA A 70 -6.92 -8.24 -9.54
C ALA A 70 -6.12 -9.51 -9.89
N GLY A 71 -4.84 -9.59 -9.50
CA GLY A 71 -3.97 -10.75 -9.70
C GLY A 71 -4.02 -11.84 -8.63
N ALA A 72 -4.84 -11.67 -7.58
CA ALA A 72 -4.93 -12.61 -6.48
C ALA A 72 -5.65 -13.92 -6.88
N LYS A 73 -5.53 -14.97 -6.06
CA LYS A 73 -6.27 -16.24 -6.25
C LYS A 73 -7.80 -16.04 -6.34
N THR A 74 -8.31 -15.07 -5.60
CA THR A 74 -9.73 -14.67 -5.59
C THR A 74 -9.99 -13.43 -6.45
N GLY A 75 -9.01 -13.04 -7.28
CA GLY A 75 -9.08 -11.89 -8.17
C GLY A 75 -9.68 -12.25 -9.53
N TRP A 76 -9.27 -11.50 -10.56
CA TRP A 76 -9.69 -11.73 -11.94
C TRP A 76 -8.98 -12.94 -12.54
N VAL A 77 -7.64 -12.92 -12.50
CA VAL A 77 -6.78 -13.99 -12.99
C VAL A 77 -5.60 -14.11 -12.03
N GLU A 78 -5.26 -15.33 -11.59
CA GLU A 78 -4.12 -15.53 -10.71
C GLU A 78 -2.81 -15.20 -11.46
N ALA A 79 -2.15 -14.12 -11.05
CA ALA A 79 -0.90 -13.65 -11.68
C ALA A 79 0.36 -14.28 -11.07
N GLY A 80 0.22 -15.15 -10.07
CA GLY A 80 1.36 -15.78 -9.39
C GLY A 80 2.18 -14.83 -8.52
N TYR A 81 3.41 -15.25 -8.20
CA TYR A 81 4.38 -14.54 -7.37
C TYR A 81 5.80 -14.77 -7.88
N VAL A 82 6.66 -13.77 -7.67
CA VAL A 82 8.12 -13.93 -7.69
C VAL A 82 8.61 -14.19 -6.27
N ASP A 83 9.41 -15.22 -6.06
CA ASP A 83 9.91 -15.56 -4.71
C ASP A 83 11.12 -14.70 -4.31
N THR A 84 11.22 -14.30 -3.03
CA THR A 84 12.39 -13.62 -2.50
C THR A 84 13.61 -14.56 -2.35
N PRO A 85 14.85 -14.06 -2.54
CA PRO A 85 15.21 -12.71 -3.00
C PRO A 85 14.77 -12.44 -4.44
N ALA A 86 14.03 -11.34 -4.64
CA ALA A 86 13.32 -11.05 -5.88
C ALA A 86 13.86 -9.77 -6.54
N PRO A 87 14.62 -9.87 -7.65
CA PRO A 87 14.99 -8.70 -8.44
C PRO A 87 13.72 -7.99 -8.90
N LEU A 88 13.59 -6.68 -8.69
CA LEU A 88 12.39 -5.92 -9.11
C LEU A 88 12.14 -6.04 -10.62
N SER A 89 13.20 -6.25 -11.41
CA SER A 89 13.11 -6.54 -12.85
C SER A 89 12.37 -7.84 -13.19
N ALA A 90 12.28 -8.80 -12.26
CA ALA A 90 11.62 -10.08 -12.49
C ALA A 90 10.09 -9.94 -12.53
N VAL A 91 9.53 -9.01 -11.75
CA VAL A 91 8.09 -8.66 -11.78
C VAL A 91 7.65 -8.23 -13.19
N LEU A 92 8.52 -7.49 -13.90
CA LEU A 92 8.24 -6.99 -15.24
C LEU A 92 8.09 -8.07 -16.31
N LYS A 93 8.65 -9.26 -16.08
CA LYS A 93 8.75 -10.32 -17.10
C LYS A 93 7.65 -11.37 -16.98
N GLN A 94 6.85 -11.33 -15.91
CA GLN A 94 5.93 -12.41 -15.54
C GLN A 94 4.47 -11.93 -15.45
N ALA A 95 4.11 -10.90 -16.21
CA ALA A 95 2.74 -10.41 -16.26
C ALA A 95 1.81 -11.46 -16.89
N ALA A 96 0.74 -11.83 -16.18
CA ALA A 96 -0.25 -12.78 -16.66
C ALA A 96 -1.22 -12.13 -17.64
N LEU A 97 -1.46 -12.78 -18.78
CA LEU A 97 -2.46 -12.34 -19.76
C LEU A 97 -3.87 -12.70 -19.26
N VAL A 98 -4.81 -11.77 -19.36
CA VAL A 98 -6.23 -12.06 -19.12
C VAL A 98 -6.83 -12.74 -20.35
N PRO A 99 -7.30 -14.00 -20.27
CA PRO A 99 -7.80 -14.74 -21.41
C PRO A 99 -9.20 -14.25 -21.82
N GLY A 100 -9.52 -14.34 -23.11
CA GLY A 100 -10.86 -14.05 -23.64
C GLY A 100 -11.17 -12.56 -23.87
N GLU A 101 -10.23 -11.67 -23.54
CA GLU A 101 -10.37 -10.22 -23.78
C GLU A 101 -9.89 -9.84 -25.19
N THR A 102 -10.56 -8.85 -25.80
CA THR A 102 -10.24 -8.40 -27.17
C THR A 102 -9.01 -7.50 -27.25
N ARG A 103 -8.61 -6.91 -26.12
CA ARG A 103 -7.42 -6.06 -25.96
C ARG A 103 -6.36 -6.78 -25.13
N ASP A 104 -5.08 -6.42 -25.27
CA ASP A 104 -4.01 -6.96 -24.43
C ASP A 104 -4.12 -6.42 -23.00
N ILE A 105 -4.66 -7.23 -22.08
CA ILE A 105 -4.76 -6.92 -20.65
C ILE A 105 -3.79 -7.82 -19.90
N ARG A 106 -2.87 -7.22 -19.15
CA ARG A 106 -1.91 -7.97 -18.33
C ARG A 106 -1.95 -7.57 -16.87
N ILE A 107 -1.75 -8.54 -16.00
CA ILE A 107 -1.72 -8.35 -14.55
C ILE A 107 -0.33 -8.71 -14.03
N LEU A 108 0.32 -7.78 -13.33
CA LEU A 108 1.62 -8.00 -12.71
C LEU A 108 1.53 -9.01 -11.54
N PRO A 109 2.56 -9.88 -11.37
CA PRO A 109 2.63 -10.79 -10.23
C PRO A 109 2.93 -10.03 -8.93
N GLY A 110 2.68 -10.67 -7.79
CA GLY A 110 3.17 -10.17 -6.50
C GLY A 110 4.58 -10.67 -6.19
N ILE A 111 5.06 -10.41 -4.96
CA ILE A 111 6.28 -11.02 -4.41
C ILE A 111 5.91 -11.89 -3.20
N ALA A 112 6.50 -13.09 -3.10
CA ALA A 112 6.30 -14.01 -1.99
C ALA A 112 7.61 -14.33 -1.28
N GLN A 113 7.53 -14.42 0.04
CA GLN A 113 8.61 -14.92 0.89
C GLN A 113 8.25 -16.31 1.40
N ARG A 114 8.96 -17.32 0.92
CA ARG A 114 8.71 -18.74 1.24
C ARG A 114 9.64 -19.26 2.35
N ASP A 115 9.86 -18.47 3.41
CA ASP A 115 10.45 -18.99 4.65
C ASP A 115 9.34 -19.60 5.50
N THR A 116 9.45 -20.88 5.84
CA THR A 116 8.45 -21.58 6.67
C THR A 116 8.30 -20.99 8.08
N ARG A 117 9.28 -20.23 8.56
CA ARG A 117 9.25 -19.56 9.87
C ARG A 117 8.72 -18.13 9.81
N ALA A 118 8.76 -17.52 8.63
CA ALA A 118 8.32 -16.15 8.40
C ALA A 118 7.72 -16.00 6.99
N PRO A 119 6.63 -16.71 6.67
CA PRO A 119 6.01 -16.63 5.36
C PRO A 119 5.35 -15.25 5.18
N ASP A 120 5.51 -14.65 4.02
CA ASP A 120 4.92 -13.34 3.74
C ASP A 120 4.60 -13.15 2.25
N VAL A 121 3.67 -12.26 1.94
CA VAL A 121 3.26 -11.92 0.57
C VAL A 121 2.93 -10.43 0.42
N MET A 122 3.23 -9.89 -0.76
CA MET A 122 2.76 -8.57 -1.20
C MET A 122 2.22 -8.65 -2.62
N ARG A 123 1.28 -7.78 -2.96
CA ARG A 123 0.66 -7.71 -4.29
C ARG A 123 0.13 -6.30 -4.54
N GLY A 124 0.81 -5.58 -5.42
CA GLY A 124 0.64 -4.17 -5.72
C GLY A 124 1.84 -3.36 -5.23
N GLU A 125 2.32 -3.64 -4.02
CA GLU A 125 3.45 -2.92 -3.42
C GLU A 125 4.76 -3.13 -4.19
N GLU A 126 4.96 -4.28 -4.85
CA GLU A 126 6.11 -4.51 -5.71
C GLU A 126 6.18 -3.52 -6.89
N THR A 127 5.01 -3.10 -7.39
CA THR A 127 4.91 -2.12 -8.48
C THR A 127 5.26 -0.72 -7.98
N GLN A 128 4.84 -0.36 -6.76
CA GLN A 128 5.26 0.88 -6.11
C GLN A 128 6.76 0.91 -5.81
N LEU A 129 7.33 -0.19 -5.31
CA LEU A 129 8.78 -0.33 -5.09
C LEU A 129 9.57 -0.08 -6.37
N LEU A 130 9.10 -0.65 -7.48
CA LEU A 130 9.70 -0.43 -8.80
C LEU A 130 9.71 1.04 -9.19
N GLY A 131 8.58 1.75 -9.06
CA GLY A 131 8.51 3.16 -9.44
C GLY A 131 9.19 4.13 -8.47
N ALA A 132 9.35 3.73 -7.21
CA ALA A 132 10.04 4.50 -6.19
C ALA A 132 11.58 4.38 -6.30
N LEU A 133 12.09 3.17 -6.53
CA LEU A 133 13.53 2.88 -6.51
C LEU A 133 14.14 2.79 -7.90
N GLY A 134 13.38 2.32 -8.90
CA GLY A 134 13.89 2.04 -10.24
C GLY A 134 14.58 0.68 -10.37
N LEU A 135 14.98 0.35 -11.61
CA LEU A 135 15.70 -0.89 -11.93
C LEU A 135 17.18 -0.72 -11.60
N GLY A 136 17.63 -1.28 -10.48
CA GLY A 136 19.05 -1.27 -10.09
C GLY A 136 19.45 -0.11 -9.18
N ALA A 137 18.55 0.36 -8.33
CA ALA A 137 18.91 1.25 -7.22
C ALA A 137 20.09 0.64 -6.44
N PRO A 138 21.26 1.31 -6.37
CA PRO A 138 22.43 0.74 -5.72
C PRO A 138 22.30 0.79 -4.19
N GLY A 139 22.92 -0.17 -3.52
CA GLY A 139 23.01 -0.18 -2.06
C GLY A 139 21.75 -0.70 -1.38
N GLU A 140 21.63 -0.41 -0.09
CA GLU A 140 20.56 -0.92 0.77
C GLU A 140 19.51 0.17 1.04
N ALA A 141 18.24 -0.19 0.86
CA ALA A 141 17.09 0.63 1.20
C ALA A 141 16.18 -0.11 2.19
N LEU A 142 15.66 0.63 3.16
CA LEU A 142 14.57 0.21 4.03
C LEU A 142 13.33 1.04 3.64
N VAL A 143 12.28 0.36 3.19
CA VAL A 143 11.07 0.99 2.68
C VAL A 143 9.90 0.65 3.59
N CYS A 144 9.16 1.67 4.02
CA CYS A 144 7.90 1.54 4.74
C CYS A 144 6.75 1.94 3.79
N MET A 145 5.76 1.06 3.64
CA MET A 145 4.64 1.21 2.71
C MET A 145 3.32 1.01 3.47
N PRO A 146 2.82 2.06 4.15
CA PRO A 146 1.61 1.97 4.96
C PRO A 146 0.34 1.67 4.16
N GLY A 147 -0.60 0.98 4.81
CA GLY A 147 -1.92 0.71 4.27
C GLY A 147 -2.76 -0.12 5.24
N THR A 148 -3.78 -0.79 4.71
CA THR A 148 -4.51 -1.86 5.45
C THR A 148 -3.53 -2.89 5.99
N HIS A 149 -2.56 -3.26 5.16
CA HIS A 149 -1.40 -4.09 5.49
C HIS A 149 -0.14 -3.31 5.17
N SER A 150 0.51 -2.75 6.18
CA SER A 150 1.77 -2.03 6.01
C SER A 150 2.89 -3.00 5.65
N LYS A 151 3.71 -2.66 4.66
CA LYS A 151 4.89 -3.45 4.26
C LYS A 151 6.17 -2.75 4.67
N TRP A 152 7.04 -3.48 5.35
CA TRP A 152 8.42 -3.08 5.61
C TRP A 152 9.36 -3.93 4.77
N VAL A 153 10.06 -3.31 3.83
CA VAL A 153 10.78 -4.00 2.76
C VAL A 153 12.27 -3.63 2.80
N ARG A 154 13.13 -4.65 2.80
CA ARG A 154 14.57 -4.49 2.60
C ARG A 154 14.91 -4.77 1.15
N VAL A 155 15.45 -3.75 0.48
CA VAL A 155 15.93 -3.84 -0.90
C VAL A 155 17.43 -3.67 -0.91
N LYS A 156 18.13 -4.52 -1.66
CA LYS A 156 19.57 -4.44 -1.89
C LYS A 156 19.86 -4.56 -3.38
N ASP A 157 20.52 -3.57 -3.96
CA ASP A 157 20.93 -3.57 -5.36
C ASP A 157 19.77 -3.93 -6.32
N GLY A 158 18.62 -3.26 -6.12
CA GLY A 158 17.39 -3.50 -6.89
C GLY A 158 16.67 -4.83 -6.63
N THR A 159 17.08 -5.59 -5.60
CA THR A 159 16.50 -6.88 -5.22
C THR A 159 15.79 -6.80 -3.88
N VAL A 160 14.51 -7.20 -3.82
CA VAL A 160 13.77 -7.37 -2.58
C VAL A 160 14.34 -8.58 -1.85
N VAL A 161 15.06 -8.35 -0.76
CA VAL A 161 15.73 -9.41 0.01
C VAL A 161 14.78 -10.05 1.01
N HIS A 162 14.04 -9.20 1.72
CA HIS A 162 13.15 -9.61 2.80
C HIS A 162 12.07 -8.54 2.99
N PHE A 163 10.90 -8.96 3.46
CA PHE A 163 9.88 -8.03 3.92
C PHE A 163 9.06 -8.62 5.06
N SER A 164 8.39 -7.72 5.77
CA SER A 164 7.47 -8.05 6.85
C SER A 164 6.19 -7.22 6.70
N THR A 165 5.05 -7.90 6.82
CA THR A 165 3.72 -7.30 6.79
C THR A 165 3.21 -7.06 8.20
N PHE A 166 2.64 -5.87 8.42
CA PHE A 166 1.91 -5.52 9.63
C PHE A 166 0.48 -5.14 9.27
N MET A 167 -0.49 -5.83 9.84
CA MET A 167 -1.93 -5.60 9.59
C MET A 167 -2.50 -4.40 10.36
N THR A 168 -1.71 -3.34 10.54
CA THR A 168 -1.97 -2.18 11.39
C THR A 168 -3.26 -1.45 11.00
N GLY A 169 -3.48 -1.20 9.71
CA GLY A 169 -4.69 -0.52 9.23
C GLY A 169 -5.94 -1.39 9.40
N GLU A 170 -5.85 -2.70 9.13
CA GLU A 170 -6.94 -3.64 9.35
C GLU A 170 -7.30 -3.76 10.84
N LEU A 171 -6.29 -3.91 11.71
CA LEU A 171 -6.49 -3.94 13.16
C LEU A 171 -7.09 -2.63 13.67
N PHE A 172 -6.66 -1.48 13.16
CA PHE A 172 -7.25 -0.20 13.55
C PHE A 172 -8.75 -0.17 13.21
N SER A 173 -9.12 -0.59 12.00
CA SER A 173 -10.52 -0.66 11.57
C SER A 173 -11.35 -1.56 12.49
N VAL A 174 -10.90 -2.79 12.75
CA VAL A 174 -11.60 -3.76 13.60
C VAL A 174 -11.65 -3.28 15.05
N VAL A 175 -10.53 -2.82 15.62
CA VAL A 175 -10.46 -2.40 17.03
C VAL A 175 -11.33 -1.17 17.28
N SER A 176 -11.36 -0.21 16.35
CA SER A 176 -12.16 1.03 16.50
C SER A 176 -13.66 0.83 16.27
N ARG A 177 -14.09 -0.27 15.65
CA ARG A 177 -15.50 -0.49 15.26
C ARG A 177 -16.15 -1.70 15.93
N GLU A 178 -15.42 -2.80 16.00
CA GLU A 178 -15.96 -4.13 16.34
C GLU A 178 -15.58 -4.59 17.75
N THR A 179 -15.05 -3.70 18.60
CA THR A 179 -14.68 -4.01 19.99
C THR A 179 -15.29 -3.00 20.97
N ILE A 180 -15.07 -3.20 22.28
CA ILE A 180 -15.50 -2.25 23.32
C ILE A 180 -14.92 -0.83 23.14
N LEU A 181 -13.82 -0.70 22.39
CA LEU A 181 -13.17 0.59 22.15
C LEU A 181 -13.97 1.45 21.15
N SER A 182 -14.95 0.89 20.44
CA SER A 182 -15.90 1.67 19.62
C SER A 182 -16.66 2.71 20.46
N LEU A 183 -16.98 2.39 21.72
CA LEU A 183 -17.61 3.31 22.67
C LEU A 183 -16.70 4.48 23.07
N ALA A 184 -15.38 4.30 22.95
CA ALA A 184 -14.41 5.34 23.26
C ALA A 184 -14.18 6.29 22.09
N VAL A 185 -14.36 5.84 20.84
CA VAL A 185 -14.08 6.63 19.63
C VAL A 185 -15.34 7.12 18.91
N ALA A 186 -16.52 6.86 19.46
CA ALA A 186 -17.80 7.25 18.86
C ALA A 186 -17.84 8.75 18.52
N GLY A 187 -18.15 9.06 17.26
CA GLY A 187 -18.26 10.45 16.76
C GLY A 187 -16.92 11.14 16.45
N ALA A 188 -15.80 10.42 16.45
CA ALA A 188 -14.46 10.99 16.24
C ALA A 188 -13.88 10.76 14.85
N ASP A 189 -14.69 10.44 13.82
CA ASP A 189 -14.15 9.96 12.54
C ASP A 189 -13.21 10.94 11.83
N ASP A 190 -13.49 12.24 11.95
CA ASP A 190 -12.70 13.34 11.39
C ASP A 190 -11.87 14.09 12.45
N ALA A 191 -11.82 13.59 13.69
CA ALA A 191 -11.13 14.28 14.77
C ALA A 191 -9.61 14.13 14.64
N GLU A 192 -8.88 15.17 15.07
CA GLU A 192 -7.42 15.20 15.11
C GLU A 192 -6.93 15.62 16.50
N ASP A 193 -6.05 14.82 17.08
CA ASP A 193 -5.32 15.11 18.31
C ASP A 193 -3.88 14.59 18.16
N VAL A 194 -3.04 15.42 17.54
CA VAL A 194 -1.64 15.11 17.24
C VAL A 194 -0.84 14.82 18.51
N ALA A 195 -1.16 15.46 19.63
CA ALA A 195 -0.45 15.27 20.88
C ALA A 195 -0.71 13.86 21.44
N SER A 196 -1.98 13.45 21.49
CA SER A 196 -2.37 12.09 21.90
C SER A 196 -1.80 11.03 20.96
N PHE A 197 -1.82 11.29 19.64
CA PHE A 197 -1.21 10.40 18.64
C PHE A 197 0.27 10.17 18.92
N LYS A 198 1.09 11.25 18.98
CA LYS A 198 2.54 11.15 19.19
C LYS A 198 2.89 10.50 20.53
N ALA A 199 2.14 10.82 21.60
CA ALA A 199 2.33 10.21 22.90
C ALA A 199 2.07 8.69 22.87
N ALA A 200 1.02 8.26 22.15
CA ALA A 200 0.70 6.85 21.99
C ALA A 200 1.74 6.10 21.13
N VAL A 201 2.21 6.71 20.03
CA VAL A 201 3.31 6.17 19.21
C VAL A 201 4.53 5.91 20.08
N LYS A 202 4.97 6.91 20.85
CA LYS A 202 6.17 6.79 21.69
C LYS A 202 6.01 5.70 22.76
N ALA A 203 4.89 5.70 23.49
CA ALA A 203 4.63 4.71 24.53
C ALA A 203 4.60 3.27 23.98
N ALA A 204 3.98 3.07 22.83
CA ALA A 204 3.90 1.77 22.17
C ALA A 204 5.24 1.33 21.56
N TYR A 205 6.03 2.28 21.03
CA TYR A 205 7.37 2.01 20.53
C TYR A 205 8.32 1.58 21.65
N GLU A 206 8.29 2.25 22.81
CA GLU A 206 9.13 1.94 23.96
C GLU A 206 8.73 0.65 24.67
N ALA A 207 7.44 0.29 24.64
CA ALA A 207 6.88 -0.85 25.36
C ALA A 207 5.93 -1.69 24.50
N PRO A 208 6.38 -2.27 23.37
CA PRO A 208 5.50 -2.97 22.42
C PRO A 208 4.81 -4.20 23.04
N ALA A 209 5.43 -4.83 24.05
CA ALA A 209 4.82 -5.93 24.80
C ALA A 209 3.52 -5.53 25.54
N PHE A 210 3.29 -4.24 25.77
CA PHE A 210 2.09 -3.72 26.42
C PHE A 210 1.01 -3.27 25.44
N ALA A 211 1.11 -3.57 24.14
CA ALA A 211 0.19 -3.11 23.10
C ALA A 211 -1.30 -3.26 23.47
N ALA A 212 -1.71 -4.46 23.93
CA ALA A 212 -3.11 -4.73 24.30
C ALA A 212 -3.58 -3.87 25.50
N ASN A 213 -2.69 -3.67 26.48
CA ASN A 213 -2.97 -2.77 27.61
C ASN A 213 -3.06 -1.31 27.16
N LEU A 214 -2.13 -0.85 26.32
CA LEU A 214 -2.10 0.50 25.78
C LEU A 214 -3.36 0.84 24.98
N LEU A 215 -3.86 -0.09 24.15
CA LEU A 215 -5.14 0.06 23.47
C LEU A 215 -6.29 0.27 24.46
N PHE A 216 -6.34 -0.51 25.55
CA PHE A 216 -7.39 -0.37 26.56
C PHE A 216 -7.34 0.98 27.30
N THR A 217 -6.19 1.65 27.33
CA THR A 217 -6.08 2.99 27.95
C THR A 217 -6.97 4.04 27.29
N ALA A 218 -7.33 3.88 26.01
CA ALA A 218 -8.28 4.75 25.33
C ALA A 218 -9.64 4.74 26.05
N ARG A 219 -10.10 3.56 26.48
CA ARG A 219 -11.36 3.40 27.22
C ARG A 219 -11.22 3.76 28.70
N SER A 220 -10.16 3.31 29.37
CA SER A 220 -10.01 3.58 30.81
C SER A 220 -9.82 5.07 31.09
N ARG A 221 -9.15 5.83 30.20
CA ARG A 221 -9.04 7.28 30.31
C ARG A 221 -10.37 8.01 30.17
N GLN A 222 -11.23 7.56 29.26
CA GLN A 222 -12.58 8.10 29.13
C GLN A 222 -13.40 7.88 30.42
N LEU A 223 -13.30 6.68 31.01
CA LEU A 223 -14.06 6.30 32.21
C LEU A 223 -13.58 7.00 33.49
N LEU A 224 -12.28 7.20 33.63
CA LEU A 224 -11.67 7.64 34.90
C LEU A 224 -11.24 9.10 34.89
N PHE A 225 -10.93 9.66 33.71
CA PHE A 225 -10.24 10.94 33.60
C PHE A 225 -10.86 11.88 32.55
N GLY A 226 -12.06 11.58 32.04
CA GLY A 226 -12.75 12.45 31.08
C GLY A 226 -12.07 12.56 29.71
N GLY A 227 -11.35 11.51 29.28
CA GLY A 227 -10.73 11.46 27.94
C GLY A 227 -11.74 11.66 26.81
N THR A 228 -11.34 12.40 25.77
CA THR A 228 -12.20 12.74 24.63
C THR A 228 -12.19 11.63 23.57
N PRO A 229 -13.26 11.51 22.74
CA PRO A 229 -13.26 10.56 21.63
C PRO A 229 -12.14 10.77 20.61
N ALA A 230 -11.75 12.03 20.37
CA ALA A 230 -10.62 12.39 19.51
C ALA A 230 -9.30 11.81 20.05
N ALA A 231 -8.99 12.08 21.32
CA ALA A 231 -7.80 11.57 21.99
C ALA A 231 -7.78 10.04 22.03
N ALA A 232 -8.94 9.41 22.27
CA ALA A 232 -9.08 7.96 22.24
C ALA A 232 -8.75 7.38 20.86
N ARG A 233 -9.32 7.94 19.78
CA ARG A 233 -9.07 7.48 18.40
C ARG A 233 -7.59 7.60 18.03
N GLU A 234 -6.98 8.74 18.31
CA GLU A 234 -5.56 8.97 18.05
C GLU A 234 -4.65 8.11 18.94
N THR A 235 -5.08 7.78 20.16
CA THR A 235 -4.40 6.79 21.01
C THR A 235 -4.40 5.41 20.37
N LEU A 236 -5.54 4.95 19.81
CA LEU A 236 -5.61 3.67 19.12
C LEU A 236 -4.71 3.64 17.88
N SER A 237 -4.79 4.68 17.05
CA SER A 237 -3.98 4.80 15.83
C SER A 237 -2.49 4.84 16.17
N GLY A 238 -2.09 5.72 17.08
CA GLY A 238 -0.71 5.87 17.51
C GLY A 238 -0.15 4.62 18.19
N THR A 239 -0.96 3.90 18.98
CA THR A 239 -0.52 2.65 19.62
C THR A 239 -0.19 1.59 18.57
N LEU A 240 -1.09 1.34 17.61
CA LEU A 240 -0.87 0.31 16.58
C LEU A 240 0.32 0.66 15.68
N ILE A 241 0.43 1.91 15.26
CA ILE A 241 1.57 2.39 14.47
C ILE A 241 2.86 2.31 15.30
N GLY A 242 2.86 2.70 16.57
CA GLY A 242 4.04 2.61 17.43
C GLY A 242 4.58 1.18 17.61
N VAL A 243 3.68 0.19 17.76
CA VAL A 243 4.06 -1.24 17.79
C VAL A 243 4.69 -1.68 16.47
N GLU A 244 4.08 -1.30 15.34
CA GLU A 244 4.64 -1.58 14.02
C GLU A 244 6.05 -0.97 13.88
N LEU A 245 6.23 0.29 14.26
CA LEU A 245 7.50 0.99 14.15
C LEU A 245 8.57 0.34 15.03
N ALA A 246 8.22 -0.17 16.22
CA ALA A 246 9.16 -0.90 17.08
C ALA A 246 9.73 -2.14 16.37
N ALA A 247 8.87 -2.87 15.66
CA ALA A 247 9.28 -4.05 14.91
C ALA A 247 10.04 -3.67 13.62
N GLY A 248 9.53 -2.73 12.83
CA GLY A 248 10.14 -2.26 11.58
C GLY A 248 11.53 -1.66 11.76
N LEU A 249 11.78 -1.01 12.91
CA LEU A 249 13.06 -0.38 13.27
C LEU A 249 13.99 -1.28 14.09
N SER A 250 13.61 -2.53 14.36
CA SER A 250 14.42 -3.45 15.19
C SER A 250 15.76 -3.85 14.57
N GLY A 251 15.94 -3.67 13.26
CA GLY A 251 17.17 -3.98 12.53
C GLY A 251 17.98 -2.74 12.15
N THR A 252 19.03 -2.93 11.36
CA THR A 252 19.84 -1.81 10.86
C THR A 252 19.02 -0.90 9.95
N VAL A 253 19.01 0.40 10.26
CA VAL A 253 18.46 1.45 9.41
C VAL A 253 19.60 2.01 8.54
N PRO A 254 19.45 2.05 7.20
CA PRO A 254 20.46 2.64 6.32
C PRO A 254 20.74 4.10 6.65
N LYS A 255 21.97 4.57 6.36
CA LYS A 255 22.33 6.00 6.57
C LYS A 255 21.45 6.97 5.79
N ALA A 256 20.89 6.53 4.66
CA ALA A 256 19.96 7.32 3.86
C ALA A 256 18.59 7.53 4.53
N GLY A 257 18.33 6.84 5.65
CA GLY A 257 17.04 6.83 6.34
C GLY A 257 16.09 5.79 5.73
N ILE A 258 14.79 6.03 5.93
CA ILE A 258 13.71 5.14 5.48
C ILE A 258 12.98 5.80 4.32
N THR A 259 12.75 5.06 3.24
CA THR A 259 11.84 5.52 2.19
C THR A 259 10.41 5.26 2.64
N LEU A 260 9.59 6.31 2.73
CA LEU A 260 8.18 6.20 3.09
C LEU A 260 7.34 6.35 1.83
N ILE A 261 6.71 5.27 1.36
CA ILE A 261 5.80 5.31 0.21
C ILE A 261 4.37 5.37 0.74
N ALA A 262 3.76 6.56 0.71
CA ALA A 262 2.42 6.78 1.23
C ALA A 262 1.78 8.02 0.58
N SER A 263 0.46 8.13 0.64
CA SER A 263 -0.28 9.33 0.23
C SER A 263 -1.36 9.72 1.27
N GLY A 264 -1.88 10.95 1.14
CA GLY A 264 -3.01 11.45 1.94
C GLY A 264 -2.79 11.40 3.47
N ARG A 265 -3.85 11.02 4.20
CA ARG A 265 -3.83 10.95 5.68
C ARG A 265 -2.79 9.97 6.21
N LEU A 266 -2.58 8.83 5.54
CA LEU A 266 -1.59 7.83 5.99
C LEU A 266 -0.16 8.38 5.91
N ALA A 267 0.17 9.12 4.85
CA ALA A 267 1.48 9.78 4.76
C ALA A 267 1.69 10.77 5.90
N MET A 268 0.66 11.54 6.26
CA MET A 268 0.70 12.47 7.39
C MET A 268 0.93 11.71 8.71
N LEU A 269 0.13 10.68 9.01
CA LEU A 269 0.22 9.92 10.27
C LEU A 269 1.58 9.24 10.44
N TYR A 270 2.09 8.58 9.41
CA TYR A 270 3.40 7.92 9.49
C TYR A 270 4.54 8.93 9.62
N ARG A 271 4.47 10.09 8.95
CA ARG A 271 5.45 11.17 9.15
C ARG A 271 5.42 11.69 10.59
N LEU A 272 4.25 11.89 11.18
CA LEU A 272 4.13 12.28 12.59
C LEU A 272 4.70 11.22 13.53
N ALA A 273 4.49 9.93 13.22
CA ALA A 273 4.99 8.83 14.01
C ALA A 273 6.52 8.73 13.97
N PHE A 274 7.11 8.83 12.78
CA PHE A 274 8.57 8.87 12.63
C PHE A 274 9.19 10.12 13.29
N ASP A 275 8.55 11.28 13.16
CA ASP A 275 8.96 12.53 13.84
C ASP A 275 8.93 12.38 15.37
N ALA A 276 7.90 11.74 15.93
CA ALA A 276 7.81 11.47 17.36
C ALA A 276 8.96 10.60 17.89
N LEU A 277 9.59 9.80 17.02
CA LEU A 277 10.74 8.95 17.33
C LEU A 277 12.06 9.54 16.83
N SER A 278 12.07 10.75 16.27
CA SER A 278 13.26 11.39 15.68
C SER A 278 13.93 10.55 14.57
N VAL A 279 13.13 9.82 13.79
CA VAL A 279 13.60 9.00 12.68
C VAL A 279 13.40 9.74 11.35
N THR A 280 14.47 9.90 10.58
CA THR A 280 14.41 10.57 9.26
C THR A 280 13.79 9.66 8.21
N VAL A 281 12.82 10.20 7.47
CA VAL A 281 12.19 9.52 6.33
C VAL A 281 12.26 10.36 5.05
N GLN A 282 12.37 9.67 3.91
CA GLN A 282 12.28 10.22 2.57
C GLN A 282 10.90 9.90 2.00
N PRO A 283 9.95 10.86 1.98
CA PRO A 283 8.61 10.59 1.50
C PRO A 283 8.58 10.48 -0.03
N ILE A 284 7.85 9.49 -0.54
CA ILE A 284 7.50 9.32 -1.94
C ILE A 284 5.98 9.15 -2.01
N ASP A 285 5.33 9.90 -2.90
CA ASP A 285 3.89 9.77 -3.10
C ASP A 285 3.55 8.40 -3.70
N ALA A 286 2.58 7.72 -3.08
CA ALA A 286 2.20 6.36 -3.46
C ALA A 286 1.55 6.26 -4.86
N ASP A 287 0.81 7.29 -5.29
CA ASP A 287 0.18 7.32 -6.61
C ASP A 287 1.20 7.61 -7.71
N GLU A 288 2.18 8.46 -7.42
CA GLU A 288 3.34 8.64 -8.28
C GLU A 288 4.17 7.36 -8.41
N ALA A 289 4.48 6.69 -7.29
CA ALA A 289 5.25 5.44 -7.30
C ALA A 289 4.58 4.35 -8.13
N VAL A 290 3.28 4.09 -7.94
CA VAL A 290 2.59 3.05 -8.71
C VAL A 290 2.51 3.38 -10.20
N ARG A 291 2.25 4.65 -10.57
CA ARG A 291 2.21 5.08 -11.98
C ARG A 291 3.58 4.92 -12.66
N ARG A 292 4.66 5.29 -11.99
CA ARG A 292 6.03 5.09 -12.50
C ARG A 292 6.33 3.61 -12.67
N GLY A 293 5.97 2.77 -11.69
CA GLY A 293 6.15 1.32 -11.78
C GLY A 293 5.38 0.69 -12.96
N LEU A 294 4.10 1.03 -13.10
CA LEU A 294 3.27 0.59 -14.23
C LEU A 294 3.81 1.11 -15.57
N SER A 295 4.36 2.32 -15.62
CA SER A 295 4.99 2.85 -16.84
C SER A 295 6.24 2.07 -17.24
N MET A 296 7.11 1.75 -16.28
CA MET A 296 8.28 0.92 -16.53
C MET A 296 7.92 -0.49 -17.00
N ALA A 297 6.85 -1.06 -16.44
CA ALA A 297 6.33 -2.34 -16.86
C ALA A 297 5.70 -2.30 -18.26
N ALA A 298 4.89 -1.29 -18.56
CA ALA A 298 4.34 -1.06 -19.89
C ALA A 298 5.46 -0.93 -20.94
N ALA A 299 6.52 -0.18 -20.62
CA ALA A 299 7.69 -0.05 -21.49
C ALA A 299 8.36 -1.40 -21.76
N ALA A 300 8.58 -2.21 -20.72
CA ALA A 300 9.20 -3.53 -20.84
C ALA A 300 8.35 -4.56 -21.61
N ILE A 301 7.03 -4.43 -21.59
CA ILE A 301 6.11 -5.39 -22.21
C ILE A 301 5.79 -5.02 -23.66
N TRP A 302 5.49 -3.74 -23.94
CA TRP A 302 4.95 -3.30 -25.24
C TRP A 302 5.92 -2.49 -26.09
N THR A 303 7.06 -2.09 -25.55
CA THR A 303 8.11 -1.45 -26.36
C THR A 303 9.10 -2.52 -26.79
N LYS A 304 8.92 -3.03 -28.01
CA LYS A 304 9.98 -3.71 -28.77
C LYS A 304 10.57 -2.75 -29.77
#